data_AF-A0A2N4XJG7-F1
#
_entry.id   AF-A0A2N4XJG7-F1
#
_cell.length_a   1.000
_cell.length_b   1.000
_cell.length_c   1.000
_cell.angle_alpha   90.00
_cell.angle_beta   90.00
_cell.angle_gamma   90.00
#
_symmetry.space_group_name_H-M   'P 1'
#
loop_
_entity.id
_entity.type
_entity.pdbx_description
1 polymer ?
#
loop_
_entity_poly.entity_id
_entity_poly.type
_entity_poly.pdbx_seq_one_letter_code
_entity_poly.pdbx_strand_id
1 'polypeptide(L)'
;MKPRTIALQIICCVIGAFFISIEFIATKSISEGGLFFGWLFFFVASILGADHTTNPSAMSRRFFKSLVVISALPFIVFCAYLLIHASDASPLAMLWQAAKIFLFIACVAAIAMERHPLVQRALKACGFSVSKNECPR
;
A
#
# COMPACT_ATOMS: atom_id res chain seq x y z
N MET A 1 9.25 16.42 7.41
CA MET A 1 7.97 15.72 7.19
C MET A 1 6.92 16.43 8.02
N LYS A 2 5.69 16.63 7.53
CA LYS A 2 4.69 17.41 8.28
C LYS A 2 4.27 16.64 9.55
N PRO A 3 4.15 17.29 10.72
CA PRO A 3 3.77 16.61 11.97
C PRO A 3 2.45 15.84 11.88
N ARG A 4 1.48 16.39 11.13
CA ARG A 4 0.19 15.74 10.85
C ARG A 4 0.32 14.42 10.10
N THR A 5 1.27 14.32 9.16
CA THR A 5 1.52 13.06 8.42
C THR A 5 2.13 12.01 9.35
N ILE A 6 3.10 12.41 10.18
CA ILE A 6 3.73 11.49 11.15
C ILE A 6 2.66 10.96 12.12
N ALA A 7 1.80 11.83 12.64
CA ALA A 7 0.68 11.42 13.49
C ALA A 7 -0.25 10.43 12.78
N LEU A 8 -0.61 10.70 11.51
CA LEU A 8 -1.45 9.80 10.73
C LEU A 8 -0.79 8.44 10.48
N GLN A 9 0.51 8.41 10.17
CA GLN A 9 1.27 7.17 10.01
C GLN A 9 1.31 6.35 11.31
N ILE A 10 1.56 7.00 12.45
CA ILE A 10 1.56 6.34 13.76
C ILE A 10 0.17 5.75 14.03
N ILE A 11 -0.89 6.52 13.82
CA ILE A 11 -2.26 6.05 13.98
C ILE A 11 -2.54 4.84 13.09
N CYS A 12 -2.17 4.90 11.80
CA CYS A 12 -2.29 3.76 10.89
C CYS A 12 -1.53 2.54 11.42
N CYS A 13 -0.26 2.69 11.83
CA CYS A 13 0.52 1.58 12.38
C CYS A 13 -0.11 0.99 13.65
N VAL A 14 -0.62 1.83 14.56
CA VAL A 14 -1.27 1.39 15.80
C VAL A 14 -2.56 0.64 15.51
N ILE A 15 -3.42 1.18 14.64
CA ILE A 15 -4.66 0.52 14.22
C ILE A 15 -4.33 -0.80 13.50
N GLY A 16 -3.32 -0.79 12.64
CA GLY A 16 -2.86 -1.98 11.93
C GLY A 16 -2.39 -3.08 12.89
N ALA A 17 -1.55 -2.72 13.85
CA ALA A 17 -1.08 -3.63 14.90
C ALA A 17 -2.22 -4.16 15.77
N PHE A 18 -3.22 -3.33 16.06
CA PHE A 18 -4.41 -3.71 16.82
C PHE A 18 -5.23 -4.77 16.08
N PHE A 19 -5.52 -4.58 14.78
CA PHE A 19 -6.24 -5.58 13.98
C PHE A 19 -5.48 -6.91 13.89
N ILE A 20 -4.15 -6.88 13.68
CA ILE A 20 -3.34 -8.10 13.67
C ILE A 20 -3.37 -8.78 15.03
N SER A 21 -3.18 -8.03 16.12
CA SER A 21 -3.16 -8.57 17.48
C SER A 21 -4.50 -9.19 17.87
N ILE A 22 -5.62 -8.51 17.55
CA ILE A 22 -6.96 -9.05 17.81
C ILE A 22 -7.16 -10.35 17.05
N GLU A 23 -6.76 -10.41 15.78
CA GLU A 23 -6.91 -11.61 14.98
C GLU A 23 -6.14 -12.79 15.61
N PHE A 24 -4.88 -12.58 15.99
CA PHE A 24 -4.08 -13.61 16.66
C PHE A 24 -4.65 -14.08 17.99
N ILE A 25 -5.36 -13.23 18.73
CA ILE A 25 -5.95 -13.55 20.04
C ILE A 25 -7.34 -14.17 19.90
N ALA A 26 -8.16 -13.67 18.99
CA ALA A 26 -9.58 -13.98 18.89
C ALA A 26 -9.86 -15.28 18.13
N THR A 27 -8.99 -15.67 17.20
CA THR A 27 -9.26 -16.82 16.34
C THR A 27 -8.16 -17.87 16.46
N LYS A 28 -8.56 -19.13 16.75
CA LYS A 28 -7.68 -20.30 16.60
C LYS A 28 -7.37 -20.62 15.13
N SER A 29 -8.01 -19.92 14.20
CA SER A 29 -7.86 -20.02 12.76
C SER A 29 -7.71 -18.61 12.20
N ILE A 30 -6.63 -18.34 11.46
CA ILE A 30 -6.38 -17.04 10.83
C ILE A 30 -7.63 -16.56 10.06
N SER A 31 -8.40 -15.59 10.57
CA SER A 31 -9.44 -14.95 9.76
C SER A 31 -8.77 -13.97 8.81
N GLU A 32 -9.20 -14.06 7.55
CA GLU A 32 -8.63 -13.29 6.45
C GLU A 32 -8.82 -11.77 6.64
N GLY A 33 -9.83 -11.35 7.41
CA GLY A 33 -10.25 -9.97 7.56
C GLY A 33 -9.29 -9.13 8.40
N GLY A 34 -9.00 -9.56 9.63
CA GLY A 34 -8.15 -8.81 10.56
C GLY A 34 -6.72 -8.65 10.05
N LEU A 35 -6.15 -9.72 9.46
CA LEU A 35 -4.84 -9.64 8.80
C LEU A 35 -4.86 -8.69 7.59
N PHE A 36 -5.90 -8.76 6.76
CA PHE A 36 -6.05 -7.85 5.61
C PHE A 36 -6.04 -6.39 6.04
N PHE A 37 -6.92 -6.02 6.97
CA PHE A 37 -7.01 -4.63 7.42
C PHE A 37 -5.72 -4.17 8.12
N GLY A 38 -5.15 -5.04 8.95
CA GLY A 38 -3.86 -4.80 9.59
C GLY A 38 -2.76 -4.41 8.59
N TRP A 39 -2.57 -5.25 7.58
CA TRP A 39 -1.60 -5.04 6.51
C TRP A 39 -1.90 -3.82 5.66
N LEU A 40 -3.17 -3.58 5.35
CA LEU A 40 -3.61 -2.40 4.60
C LEU A 40 -3.21 -1.10 5.31
N PHE A 41 -3.35 -1.03 6.64
CA PHE A 41 -2.96 0.16 7.40
C PHE A 41 -1.44 0.38 7.42
N PHE A 42 -0.63 -0.68 7.53
CA PHE A 42 0.83 -0.58 7.41
C PHE A 42 1.27 -0.16 6.00
N PHE A 43 0.58 -0.67 4.97
CA PHE A 43 0.81 -0.29 3.59
C PHE A 43 0.50 1.19 3.38
N VAL A 44 -0.66 1.68 3.82
CA VAL A 44 -1.05 3.10 3.76
C VAL A 44 -0.06 3.99 4.51
N ALA A 45 0.39 3.60 5.71
CA ALA A 45 1.41 4.33 6.45
C ALA A 45 2.72 4.45 5.65
N SER A 46 3.12 3.39 4.96
CA SER A 46 4.30 3.37 4.11
C SER A 46 4.14 4.27 2.87
N ILE A 47 2.96 4.27 2.23
CA ILE A 47 2.64 5.17 1.11
C ILE A 47 2.73 6.63 1.53
N LEU A 48 2.14 6.98 2.68
CA LEU A 48 2.18 8.32 3.23
C LEU A 48 3.62 8.82 3.48
N GLY A 49 4.57 7.91 3.70
CA GLY A 49 5.98 8.24 3.88
C GLY A 49 6.77 8.31 2.57
N ALA A 50 6.29 7.61 1.55
CA ALA A 50 6.86 7.58 0.20
C ALA A 50 6.47 8.82 -0.62
N ASP A 51 5.35 9.46 -0.30
CA ASP A 51 4.83 10.64 -0.99
C ASP A 51 5.73 11.88 -0.78
N HIS A 52 5.95 12.61 -1.88
CA HIS A 52 6.70 13.86 -1.92
C HIS A 52 5.96 15.03 -1.29
N THR A 53 4.63 15.02 -1.25
CA THR A 53 3.85 16.12 -0.66
C THR A 53 3.91 16.15 0.88
N THR A 54 4.18 14.99 1.48
CA THR A 54 4.18 14.77 2.91
C THR A 54 5.60 14.66 3.48
N ASN A 55 6.53 14.06 2.73
CA ASN A 55 7.91 13.83 3.13
C ASN A 55 8.90 14.57 2.21
N PRO A 56 9.52 15.66 2.68
CA PRO A 56 10.49 16.43 1.87
C PRO A 56 11.84 15.72 1.71
N SER A 57 12.19 14.75 2.58
CA SER A 57 13.50 14.09 2.53
C SER A 57 13.54 13.02 1.44
N ALA A 58 14.38 13.21 0.42
CA ALA A 58 14.55 12.26 -0.68
C ALA A 58 15.05 10.88 -0.21
N MET A 59 15.95 10.84 0.77
CA MET A 59 16.46 9.60 1.35
C MET A 59 15.36 8.85 2.11
N SER A 60 14.61 9.56 2.96
CA SER A 60 13.49 8.96 3.71
C SER A 60 12.40 8.43 2.79
N ARG A 61 12.04 9.17 1.73
CA ARG A 61 11.09 8.68 0.71
C ARG A 61 11.55 7.39 0.05
N ARG A 62 12.82 7.27 -0.32
CA ARG A 62 13.36 6.02 -0.90
C ARG A 62 13.19 4.85 0.05
N PHE A 63 13.48 5.05 1.33
CA PHE A 63 13.27 4.04 2.37
C PHE A 63 11.79 3.62 2.47
N PHE A 64 10.88 4.59 2.51
CA PHE A 64 9.44 4.30 2.53
C PHE A 64 8.93 3.63 1.25
N LYS A 65 9.47 3.97 0.08
CA LYS A 65 9.16 3.26 -1.18
C LYS A 65 9.57 1.79 -1.10
N SER A 66 10.75 1.49 -0.54
CA SER A 66 11.15 0.11 -0.30
C SER A 66 10.22 -0.58 0.71
N LEU A 67 9.81 0.11 1.78
CA LEU A 67 8.83 -0.42 2.74
C LEU A 67 7.47 -0.73 2.10
N VAL A 68 6.99 0.09 1.16
CA VAL A 68 5.77 -0.19 0.40
C VAL A 68 5.89 -1.50 -0.37
N VAL A 69 7.02 -1.73 -1.04
CA VAL A 69 7.25 -2.98 -1.79
C VAL A 69 7.33 -4.18 -0.85
N ILE A 70 8.11 -4.07 0.23
CA ILE A 70 8.28 -5.13 1.23
C ILE A 70 6.94 -5.47 1.91
N SER A 71 6.12 -4.46 2.22
CA SER A 71 4.79 -4.64 2.83
C SER A 71 3.71 -5.09 1.84
N ALA A 72 3.91 -4.95 0.53
CA ALA A 72 2.97 -5.51 -0.44
C ALA A 72 3.20 -7.01 -0.68
N LEU A 73 4.46 -7.47 -0.64
CA LEU A 73 4.83 -8.82 -1.08
C LEU A 73 4.10 -9.95 -0.31
N PRO A 74 4.14 -10.02 1.02
CA PRO A 74 3.49 -11.11 1.75
C PRO A 74 1.97 -11.06 1.66
N PHE A 75 1.41 -9.87 1.48
CA PHE A 75 -0.02 -9.70 1.22
C PHE A 75 -0.43 -10.29 -0.13
N ILE A 76 0.35 -10.01 -1.19
CA ILE A 76 0.12 -10.59 -2.52
C ILE A 76 0.22 -12.12 -2.45
N VAL A 77 1.23 -12.65 -1.75
CA VAL A 77 1.41 -14.10 -1.57
C VAL A 77 0.21 -14.71 -0.82
N PHE A 78 -0.25 -14.06 0.26
CA PHE A 78 -1.40 -14.53 1.04
C PHE A 78 -2.69 -14.51 0.21
N CYS A 79 -2.98 -13.41 -0.51
CA CYS A 79 -4.15 -13.36 -1.38
C CYS A 79 -4.07 -14.32 -2.56
N ALA A 80 -2.89 -14.59 -3.11
CA ALA A 80 -2.71 -15.59 -4.16
C ALA A 80 -2.99 -17.00 -3.63
N TYR A 81 -2.50 -17.32 -2.42
CA TYR A 81 -2.85 -18.56 -1.72
C TYR A 81 -4.37 -18.69 -1.54
N LEU A 82 -5.02 -17.65 -1.03
CA LEU A 82 -6.48 -17.64 -0.87
C LEU A 82 -7.23 -17.74 -2.19
N LEU A 83 -6.73 -17.13 -3.27
CA LEU A 83 -7.32 -17.20 -4.60
C LEU A 83 -7.31 -18.63 -5.15
N ILE A 84 -6.21 -19.37 -4.93
CA ILE A 84 -6.09 -20.80 -5.30
C ILE A 84 -7.09 -21.64 -4.52
N HIS A 85 -7.30 -21.36 -3.23
CA HIS A 85 -8.27 -22.11 -2.42
C HIS A 85 -9.72 -21.66 -2.64
N ALA A 86 -9.95 -20.44 -3.11
CA ALA A 86 -11.28 -19.91 -3.42
C ALA A 86 -11.81 -20.37 -4.79
N SER A 87 -10.96 -20.92 -5.67
CA SER A 87 -11.37 -21.39 -7.00
C SER A 87 -12.48 -22.43 -6.96
N ASP A 88 -12.51 -23.20 -5.87
CA ASP A 88 -13.43 -24.32 -5.70
C ASP A 88 -14.71 -23.91 -4.97
N ALA A 89 -14.77 -22.69 -4.40
CA ALA A 89 -15.83 -22.24 -3.52
C ALA A 89 -16.86 -21.33 -4.20
N SER A 90 -16.42 -20.22 -4.82
CA SER A 90 -17.33 -19.34 -5.58
C SER A 90 -16.59 -18.36 -6.50
N PRO A 91 -17.16 -18.02 -7.68
CA PRO A 91 -16.59 -17.02 -8.58
C PRO A 91 -16.47 -15.63 -7.93
N LEU A 92 -17.39 -15.30 -7.02
CA LEU A 92 -17.43 -14.00 -6.36
C LEU A 92 -16.29 -13.85 -5.33
N ALA A 93 -15.95 -14.93 -4.60
CA ALA A 93 -14.78 -14.96 -3.73
C ALA A 93 -13.48 -14.82 -4.53
N MET A 94 -13.38 -15.47 -5.70
CA MET A 94 -12.23 -15.31 -6.59
C MET A 94 -12.07 -13.87 -7.07
N LEU A 95 -13.15 -13.24 -7.55
CA LEU A 95 -13.14 -11.84 -7.98
C LEU A 95 -12.73 -10.90 -6.85
N TRP A 96 -13.19 -11.15 -5.63
CA TRP A 96 -12.82 -10.36 -4.46
C TRP A 96 -11.33 -10.47 -4.12
N GLN A 97 -10.75 -11.68 -4.11
CA GLN A 97 -9.31 -11.85 -3.86
C GLN A 97 -8.47 -11.26 -5.02
N ALA A 98 -8.91 -11.44 -6.27
CA ALA A 98 -8.26 -10.84 -7.43
C ALA A 98 -8.26 -9.30 -7.38
N ALA A 99 -9.37 -8.69 -6.96
CA ALA A 99 -9.46 -7.24 -6.77
C ALA A 99 -8.49 -6.73 -5.70
N LYS A 100 -8.32 -7.45 -4.59
CA LYS A 100 -7.33 -7.09 -3.55
C LYS A 100 -5.90 -7.13 -4.10
N ILE A 101 -5.54 -8.19 -4.82
CA ILE A 101 -4.21 -8.32 -5.44
C ILE A 101 -3.99 -7.17 -6.43
N PHE A 102 -4.98 -6.92 -7.29
CA PHE A 102 -4.92 -5.84 -8.28
C PHE A 102 -4.70 -4.48 -7.62
N LEU A 103 -5.42 -4.18 -6.53
CA LEU A 103 -5.26 -2.93 -5.79
C LEU A 103 -3.82 -2.72 -5.30
N PHE A 104 -3.23 -3.74 -4.65
CA PHE A 104 -1.86 -3.64 -4.13
C PHE A 104 -0.83 -3.52 -5.26
N ILE A 105 -0.98 -4.30 -6.33
CA ILE A 105 -0.09 -4.22 -7.49
C ILE A 105 -0.20 -2.84 -8.16
N ALA A 106 -1.42 -2.32 -8.35
CA ALA A 106 -1.64 -1.00 -8.92
C ALA A 106 -1.00 0.10 -8.07
N CYS A 107 -1.10 0.03 -6.73
CA CYS A 107 -0.45 0.97 -5.83
C CYS A 107 1.08 0.88 -5.89
N VAL A 108 1.66 -0.32 -5.88
CA VAL A 108 3.11 -0.52 -6.01
C VAL A 108 3.60 0.00 -7.37
N ALA A 109 2.90 -0.34 -8.44
CA ALA A 109 3.20 0.12 -9.79
C ALA A 109 3.13 1.65 -9.86
N ALA A 110 2.09 2.29 -9.31
CA ALA A 110 1.96 3.74 -9.27
C ALA A 110 3.14 4.41 -8.55
N ILE A 111 3.60 3.85 -7.44
CA ILE A 111 4.71 4.40 -6.64
C ILE A 111 6.07 4.20 -7.32
N ALA A 112 6.25 3.07 -8.01
CA ALA A 112 7.43 2.80 -8.83
C ALA A 112 7.46 3.71 -10.07
N MET A 113 6.30 3.92 -10.69
CA MET A 113 6.12 4.70 -11.92
C MET A 113 5.99 6.21 -11.71
N GLU A 114 5.85 6.70 -10.47
CA GLU A 114 5.70 8.13 -10.13
C GLU A 114 6.76 9.03 -10.79
N ARG A 115 7.99 8.51 -10.96
CA ARG A 115 9.10 9.24 -11.58
C ARG A 115 9.38 8.83 -13.02
N HIS A 116 8.59 7.93 -13.61
CA HIS A 116 8.80 7.50 -14.98
C HIS A 116 8.39 8.61 -15.96
N PRO A 117 9.26 9.02 -16.91
CA PRO A 117 9.00 10.18 -17.77
C PRO A 117 7.75 10.03 -18.64
N LEU A 118 7.41 8.81 -19.07
CA LEU A 118 6.19 8.54 -19.84
C LEU A 118 4.91 8.78 -19.02
N VAL A 119 4.94 8.43 -17.73
CA VAL A 119 3.77 8.53 -16.84
C VAL A 119 3.54 9.97 -16.45
N GLN A 120 4.61 10.72 -16.21
CA GLN A 120 4.52 12.17 -16.00
C GLN A 120 4.01 12.90 -17.24
N ARG A 121 4.37 12.44 -18.45
CA ARG A 121 3.81 12.98 -19.71
C ARG A 121 2.33 12.65 -19.86
N ALA A 122 1.91 11.43 -19.55
CA ALA A 122 0.50 11.03 -19.57
C ALA A 122 -0.34 11.80 -18.54
N LEU A 123 0.14 11.93 -17.30
CA LEU A 123 -0.52 12.70 -16.25
C LEU A 123 -0.66 14.18 -16.64
N LYS A 124 0.38 14.77 -17.25
CA LYS A 124 0.31 16.12 -17.82
C LYS A 124 -0.71 16.23 -18.95
N ALA A 125 -0.80 15.23 -19.82
CA ALA A 125 -1.80 15.18 -20.90
C ALA A 125 -3.24 15.09 -20.36
N CYS A 126 -3.43 14.44 -19.20
CA CYS A 126 -4.71 14.37 -18.49
C CYS A 126 -5.02 15.63 -17.65
N GLY A 127 -4.21 16.69 -17.73
CA GLY A 127 -4.45 17.94 -16.99
C GLY A 127 -4.02 17.90 -15.51
N PHE A 128 -3.46 16.79 -15.03
CA PHE A 128 -2.86 16.72 -13.70
C PHE A 128 -1.49 17.38 -13.74
N SER A 129 -1.45 18.68 -13.43
CA SER A 129 -0.21 19.44 -13.28
C SER A 129 0.58 18.91 -12.09
N VAL A 130 1.64 18.14 -12.36
CA VAL A 130 2.68 17.83 -11.37
C VAL A 130 3.33 19.17 -11.00
N SER A 131 3.05 19.65 -9.80
CA SER A 131 3.57 20.90 -9.26
C SER A 131 5.07 21.00 -9.50
N LYS A 132 5.49 22.06 -10.21
CA LYS A 132 6.87 22.43 -10.44
C LYS A 132 7.53 22.78 -9.11
N ASN A 133 8.02 21.81 -8.36
CA ASN A 133 9.05 22.04 -7.37
C ASN A 133 10.00 20.83 -7.38
N GLU A 134 11.29 21.12 -7.51
CA GLU A 134 12.42 20.20 -7.39
C GLU A 134 12.85 19.46 -8.68
N CYS A 135 13.36 20.25 -9.62
CA CYS A 135 14.62 19.89 -10.26
C CYS A 135 15.70 20.88 -9.77
N PRO A 136 16.49 20.57 -8.73
CA PRO A 136 17.87 21.02 -8.70
C PRO A 136 18.71 19.99 -9.45
N ARG A 137 19.61 20.52 -10.28
CA ARG A 137 20.56 19.83 -11.14
C ARG A 137 21.35 18.73 -10.41
#